data_AF-A0A2G9MT98-F1
#
_entry.id   AF-A0A2G9MT98-F1
#
_cell.length_a   1.000
_cell.length_b   1.000
_cell.length_c   1.000
_cell.angle_alpha   90.00
_cell.angle_beta   90.00
_cell.angle_gamma   90.00
#
_symmetry.space_group_name_H-M   'P 1'
#
loop_
_entity.id
_entity.type
_entity.pdbx_description
1 polymer ?
#
loop_
_entity_poly.entity_id
_entity_poly.type
_entity_poly.pdbx_seq_one_letter_code
_entity_poly.pdbx_strand_id
1 'polypeptide(L)'
;MVQKEPFLTALQNRVLLFDGAMGTEIQKYNPKPEDFPNNQDGFNDGLVVTHPEWIKQIHKNYLDAGSDCVETNSFGSNKIKLDEYGFGDQTIDFNKKIAQLAVEVCSEYTDKPRYVIGSMGPSGYLPSSNDPDLGQKPLGEIRDAFELQAEGLILGGVDALLIETSQDILEVKLVIEACHDAMKKTGKKVPI
;
A
#
# COMPACT_ATOMS: atom_id res chain seq x y z
N MET A 1 5.69 20.80 17.59
CA MET A 1 5.49 19.84 16.50
C MET A 1 6.81 19.73 15.76
N VAL A 2 7.36 18.53 15.61
CA VAL A 2 8.57 18.33 14.81
C VAL A 2 8.21 18.57 13.35
N GLN A 3 8.91 19.48 12.68
CA GLN A 3 8.70 19.71 11.25
C GLN A 3 9.15 18.46 10.50
N LYS A 4 8.22 17.79 9.81
CA LYS A 4 8.53 16.63 8.99
C LYS A 4 9.29 17.08 7.74
N GLU A 5 10.58 16.77 7.69
CA GLU A 5 11.37 16.95 6.48
C GLU A 5 10.89 15.98 5.38
N PRO A 6 10.96 16.34 4.08
CA PRO A 6 10.57 15.46 2.98
C PRO A 6 11.35 14.13 3.01
N PHE A 7 10.71 13.03 2.60
CA PHE A 7 11.27 11.68 2.67
C PHE A 7 12.66 11.55 2.01
N LEU A 8 12.83 12.08 0.79
CA LEU A 8 14.14 12.05 0.10
C LEU A 8 15.22 12.87 0.82
N THR A 9 14.84 13.95 1.49
CA THR A 9 15.79 14.74 2.30
C THR A 9 16.25 13.93 3.51
N ALA A 10 15.32 13.26 4.20
CA ALA A 10 15.66 12.39 5.32
C ALA A 10 16.59 11.24 4.90
N LEU A 11 16.29 10.57 3.77
CA LEU A 11 17.12 9.49 3.21
C LEU A 11 18.55 9.91 2.88
N GLN A 12 18.77 11.17 2.49
CA GLN A 12 20.12 11.69 2.23
C GLN A 12 20.93 11.92 3.51
N ASN A 13 20.26 12.16 4.63
CA ASN A 13 20.89 12.58 5.88
C ASN A 13 21.05 11.44 6.89
N ARG A 14 20.21 10.41 6.83
CA ARG A 14 20.23 9.29 7.76
C ARG A 14 19.59 8.03 7.16
N VAL A 15 19.93 6.89 7.75
CA VAL A 15 19.21 5.63 7.51
C VAL A 15 17.80 5.76 8.09
N LEU A 16 16.80 5.35 7.30
CA LEU A 16 15.41 5.23 7.75
C LEU A 16 15.07 3.76 7.92
N LEU A 17 14.55 3.39 9.09
CA LEU A 17 14.14 2.04 9.39
C LEU A 17 12.68 1.82 8.98
N PHE A 18 12.43 0.86 8.09
CA PHE A 18 11.07 0.43 7.73
C PHE A 18 10.49 -0.49 8.82
N ASP A 19 9.18 -0.68 8.79
CA ASP A 19 8.49 -1.64 9.65
C ASP A 19 8.70 -3.09 9.18
N GLY A 20 8.02 -4.02 9.85
CA GLY A 20 8.05 -5.43 9.51
C GLY A 20 6.75 -5.88 8.84
N ALA A 21 6.57 -7.20 8.77
CA ALA A 21 5.43 -7.79 8.07
C ALA A 21 4.07 -7.41 8.70
N MET A 22 3.17 -6.85 7.89
CA MET A 22 1.77 -6.61 8.27
C MET A 22 0.99 -7.93 8.40
N GLY A 23 1.06 -8.80 7.38
CA GLY A 23 0.32 -10.06 7.35
C GLY A 23 0.63 -10.98 8.53
N THR A 24 1.91 -11.11 8.92
CA THR A 24 2.32 -11.92 10.09
C THR A 24 1.76 -11.36 11.39
N GLU A 25 1.71 -10.04 11.55
CA GLU A 25 1.15 -9.42 12.75
C GLU A 25 -0.39 -9.56 12.80
N ILE A 26 -1.08 -9.49 11.66
CA ILE A 26 -2.51 -9.79 11.56
C ILE A 26 -2.81 -11.19 12.07
N GLN A 27 -2.00 -12.20 11.71
CA GLN A 27 -2.22 -13.59 12.15
C GLN A 27 -2.21 -13.76 13.69
N LYS A 28 -1.54 -12.87 14.44
CA LYS A 28 -1.54 -12.93 15.91
C LYS A 28 -2.90 -12.61 16.53
N TYR A 29 -3.78 -11.92 15.80
CA TYR A 29 -5.16 -11.69 16.21
C TYR A 29 -6.07 -12.90 15.96
N ASN A 30 -5.56 -13.94 15.29
CA ASN A 30 -6.30 -15.14 14.93
C ASN A 30 -7.62 -14.80 14.18
N PRO A 31 -7.52 -14.08 13.04
CA PRO A 31 -8.68 -13.62 12.30
C PRO A 31 -9.54 -14.81 11.84
N LYS A 32 -10.84 -14.59 11.85
CA LYS A 32 -11.85 -15.52 11.34
C LYS A 32 -12.49 -14.95 10.07
N PRO A 33 -13.15 -15.77 9.25
CA PRO A 33 -13.85 -15.28 8.07
C PRO A 33 -14.75 -14.07 8.36
N GLU A 34 -15.50 -14.08 9.47
CA GLU A 34 -16.39 -12.99 9.92
C GLU A 34 -15.70 -11.64 10.21
N ASP A 35 -14.38 -11.65 10.39
CA ASP A 35 -13.59 -10.45 10.62
C ASP A 35 -13.27 -9.71 9.31
N PHE A 36 -13.34 -10.40 8.17
CA PHE A 36 -13.06 -9.82 6.86
C PHE A 36 -14.33 -9.28 6.20
N PRO A 37 -14.23 -8.24 5.35
CA PRO A 37 -15.36 -7.77 4.57
C PRO A 37 -16.02 -8.91 3.79
N ASN A 38 -17.35 -8.98 3.82
CA ASN A 38 -18.15 -10.01 3.13
C ASN A 38 -17.77 -11.47 3.49
N ASN A 39 -17.18 -11.71 4.66
CA ASN A 39 -16.69 -13.02 5.10
C ASN A 39 -15.61 -13.65 4.19
N GLN A 40 -14.87 -12.82 3.43
CA GLN A 40 -13.84 -13.30 2.50
C GLN A 40 -12.51 -13.47 3.21
N ASP A 41 -12.26 -14.69 3.68
CA ASP A 41 -11.04 -15.06 4.38
C ASP A 41 -9.78 -14.74 3.56
N GLY A 42 -8.75 -14.21 4.21
CA GLY A 42 -7.49 -13.80 3.59
C GLY A 42 -7.48 -12.40 2.97
N PHE A 43 -8.60 -11.66 2.96
CA PHE A 43 -8.64 -10.27 2.49
C PHE A 43 -8.07 -9.28 3.53
N ASN A 44 -6.77 -9.41 3.83
CA ASN A 44 -6.07 -8.65 4.88
C ASN A 44 -6.18 -7.14 4.71
N ASP A 45 -6.05 -6.63 3.49
CA ASP A 45 -6.23 -5.21 3.16
C ASP A 45 -7.62 -4.71 3.60
N GLY A 46 -8.64 -5.58 3.49
CA GLY A 46 -10.01 -5.41 3.94
C GLY A 46 -10.18 -5.05 5.41
N LEU A 47 -9.24 -5.45 6.27
CA LEU A 47 -9.30 -5.21 7.72
C LEU A 47 -9.22 -3.72 8.07
N VAL A 48 -8.76 -2.85 7.15
CA VAL A 48 -8.88 -1.39 7.31
C VAL A 48 -10.35 -0.92 7.46
N VAL A 49 -11.31 -1.72 6.98
CA VAL A 49 -12.73 -1.41 7.02
C VAL A 49 -13.40 -2.01 8.25
N THR A 50 -13.13 -3.28 8.53
CA THR A 50 -13.81 -4.04 9.59
C THR A 50 -13.12 -3.91 10.94
N HIS A 51 -11.78 -3.99 10.98
CA HIS A 51 -10.96 -3.94 12.20
C HIS A 51 -9.81 -2.92 12.07
N PRO A 52 -10.12 -1.62 11.83
CA PRO A 52 -9.10 -0.58 11.68
C PRO A 52 -8.21 -0.45 12.92
N GLU A 53 -8.72 -0.78 14.10
CA GLU A 53 -7.96 -0.74 15.35
C GLU A 53 -6.82 -1.77 15.40
N TRP A 54 -6.96 -2.94 14.76
CA TRP A 54 -5.87 -3.91 14.65
C TRP A 54 -4.74 -3.36 13.80
N ILE A 55 -5.09 -2.81 12.62
CA ILE A 55 -4.12 -2.22 11.69
C ILE A 55 -3.42 -1.02 12.33
N LYS A 56 -4.17 -0.14 13.02
CA LYS A 56 -3.59 0.97 13.79
C LYS A 56 -2.62 0.47 14.85
N GLN A 57 -2.99 -0.57 15.60
CA GLN A 57 -2.14 -1.11 16.65
C GLN A 57 -0.86 -1.74 16.09
N ILE A 58 -0.93 -2.42 14.93
CA ILE A 58 0.25 -2.98 14.27
C ILE A 58 1.23 -1.87 13.87
N HIS A 59 0.75 -0.79 13.23
CA HIS A 59 1.61 0.36 12.91
C HIS A 59 2.22 0.97 14.17
N LYS A 60 1.44 1.17 15.25
CA LYS A 60 1.96 1.68 16.53
C LYS A 60 3.05 0.79 17.10
N ASN A 61 2.86 -0.53 17.09
CA ASN A 61 3.85 -1.48 17.60
C ASN A 61 5.20 -1.33 16.88
N TYR A 62 5.20 -1.15 15.56
CA TYR A 62 6.44 -0.93 14.80
C TYR A 62 7.06 0.45 15.05
N LEU A 63 6.23 1.50 15.13
CA LEU A 63 6.70 2.85 15.45
C LEU A 63 7.31 2.94 16.86
N ASP A 64 6.71 2.27 17.83
CA ASP A 64 7.19 2.13 19.22
C ASP A 64 8.48 1.30 19.30
N ALA A 65 8.61 0.28 18.44
CA ALA A 65 9.82 -0.52 18.31
C ALA A 65 10.97 0.24 17.62
N GLY A 66 10.68 1.38 16.99
CA GLY A 66 11.68 2.32 16.49
C GLY A 66 11.62 2.61 14.99
N SER A 67 10.70 2.00 14.22
CA SER A 67 10.58 2.24 12.79
C SER A 67 10.33 3.72 12.47
N ASP A 68 11.04 4.25 11.48
CA ASP A 68 10.83 5.59 10.93
C ASP A 68 9.73 5.59 9.86
N CYS A 69 9.54 4.47 9.17
CA CYS A 69 8.58 4.29 8.10
C CYS A 69 7.61 3.16 8.44
N VAL A 70 6.34 3.34 8.07
CA VAL A 70 5.34 2.26 8.05
C VAL A 70 4.81 2.07 6.64
N GLU A 71 4.71 0.83 6.20
CA GLU A 71 4.07 0.47 4.95
C GLU A 71 2.54 0.41 5.14
N THR A 72 1.78 0.95 4.21
CA THR A 72 0.32 0.86 4.23
C THR A 72 -0.15 -0.60 4.10
N ASN A 73 -1.26 -0.98 4.73
CA ASN A 73 -1.89 -2.29 4.54
C ASN A 73 -2.61 -2.40 3.17
N SER A 74 -1.87 -2.21 2.08
CA SER A 74 -2.36 -2.08 0.71
C SER A 74 -1.66 -3.00 -0.28
N PHE A 75 -0.98 -4.05 0.20
CA PHE A 75 -0.23 -4.99 -0.63
C PHE A 75 -1.05 -5.54 -1.80
N GLY A 76 -2.28 -5.97 -1.54
CA GLY A 76 -3.23 -6.52 -2.52
C GLY A 76 -4.31 -5.54 -2.95
N SER A 77 -4.06 -4.22 -2.90
CA SER A 77 -5.10 -3.20 -3.12
C SER A 77 -5.09 -2.59 -4.53
N ASN A 78 -4.47 -3.22 -5.53
CA ASN A 78 -4.70 -2.86 -6.93
C ASN A 78 -6.08 -3.36 -7.40
N LYS A 79 -6.63 -2.74 -8.46
CA LYS A 79 -7.98 -3.08 -8.94
C LYS A 79 -8.17 -4.58 -9.23
N ILE A 80 -7.18 -5.23 -9.84
CA ILE A 80 -7.25 -6.65 -10.21
C ILE A 80 -7.45 -7.51 -8.96
N LYS A 81 -6.66 -7.28 -7.91
CA LYS A 81 -6.79 -8.01 -6.64
C LYS A 81 -8.08 -7.65 -5.90
N LEU A 82 -8.49 -6.38 -5.90
CA LEU A 82 -9.75 -5.95 -5.27
C LEU A 82 -11.00 -6.49 -6.00
N ASP A 83 -10.94 -6.73 -7.31
CA ASP A 83 -12.03 -7.36 -8.07
C ASP A 83 -12.29 -8.80 -7.58
N GLU A 84 -11.27 -9.55 -7.14
CA GLU A 84 -11.43 -10.89 -6.54
C GLU A 84 -12.32 -10.88 -5.29
N TYR A 85 -12.34 -9.75 -4.59
CA TYR A 85 -13.11 -9.53 -3.36
C TYR A 85 -14.39 -8.71 -3.58
N GLY A 86 -14.64 -8.22 -4.80
CA GLY A 86 -15.79 -7.37 -5.13
C GLY A 86 -15.67 -5.90 -4.74
N PHE A 87 -14.44 -5.41 -4.53
CA PHE A 87 -14.13 -4.03 -4.14
C PHE A 87 -13.41 -3.21 -5.23
N GLY A 88 -13.19 -3.74 -6.44
CA GLY A 88 -12.36 -3.08 -7.45
C GLY A 88 -12.90 -1.72 -7.93
N ASP A 89 -14.21 -1.51 -7.99
CA ASP A 89 -14.77 -0.19 -8.31
C ASP A 89 -14.48 0.88 -7.24
N GLN A 90 -14.10 0.46 -6.03
CA GLN A 90 -13.75 1.31 -4.90
C GLN A 90 -12.23 1.49 -4.74
N THR A 91 -11.42 1.04 -5.70
CA THR A 91 -9.93 1.00 -5.57
C THR A 91 -9.33 2.30 -5.06
N ILE A 92 -9.73 3.45 -5.62
CA ILE A 92 -9.20 4.76 -5.20
C ILE A 92 -9.56 5.08 -3.74
N ASP A 93 -10.86 5.02 -3.41
CA ASP A 93 -11.35 5.36 -2.07
C ASP A 93 -10.83 4.39 -1.00
N PHE A 94 -10.68 3.11 -1.36
CA PHE A 94 -10.14 2.07 -0.50
C PHE A 94 -8.68 2.35 -0.14
N ASN A 95 -7.81 2.56 -1.14
CA ASN A 95 -6.41 2.90 -0.92
C ASN A 95 -6.22 4.23 -0.18
N LYS A 96 -7.08 5.21 -0.49
CA LYS A 96 -7.09 6.50 0.23
C LYS A 96 -7.37 6.30 1.71
N LYS A 97 -8.35 5.48 2.07
CA LYS A 97 -8.68 5.16 3.46
C LYS A 97 -7.53 4.44 4.17
N ILE A 98 -6.88 3.48 3.50
CA ILE A 98 -5.70 2.77 4.04
C ILE A 98 -4.59 3.77 4.35
N ALA A 99 -4.22 4.61 3.37
CA ALA A 99 -3.17 5.61 3.56
C ALA A 99 -3.49 6.61 4.67
N GLN A 100 -4.74 7.09 4.73
CA GLN A 100 -5.19 8.00 5.80
C GLN A 100 -5.07 7.39 7.19
N LEU A 101 -5.37 6.09 7.35
CA LEU A 101 -5.21 5.40 8.63
C LEU A 101 -3.74 5.40 9.08
N ALA A 102 -2.80 5.07 8.18
CA ALA A 102 -1.37 5.09 8.51
C ALA A 102 -0.87 6.52 8.79
N VAL A 103 -1.36 7.53 8.05
CA VAL A 103 -1.05 8.95 8.29
C VAL A 103 -1.55 9.40 9.66
N GLU A 104 -2.77 9.01 10.04
CA GLU A 104 -3.35 9.29 11.35
C GLU A 104 -2.44 8.74 12.46
N VAL A 105 -2.05 7.47 12.36
CA VAL A 105 -1.16 6.84 13.36
C VAL A 105 0.19 7.55 13.44
N CYS A 106 0.84 7.82 12.30
CA CYS A 106 2.11 8.54 12.28
C CYS A 106 2.00 9.95 12.87
N SER A 107 0.85 10.62 12.75
CA SER A 107 0.62 11.97 13.28
C SER A 107 0.49 12.02 14.80
N GLU A 108 0.24 10.87 15.46
CA GLU A 108 0.22 10.77 16.93
C GLU A 108 1.62 10.91 17.55
N TYR A 109 2.68 10.69 16.78
CA TYR A 109 4.06 10.71 17.25
C TYR A 109 4.71 12.08 17.04
N THR A 110 5.36 12.61 18.08
CA THR A 110 6.01 13.93 18.04
C THR A 110 7.50 13.90 18.39
N ASP A 111 8.06 12.72 18.64
CA ASP A 111 9.46 12.53 19.05
C ASP A 111 10.43 12.66 17.87
N LYS A 112 10.04 12.14 16.70
CA LYS A 112 10.77 12.24 15.43
C LYS A 112 9.80 12.20 14.24
N PRO A 113 10.20 12.66 13.05
CA PRO A 113 9.39 12.50 11.84
C PRO A 113 9.15 11.03 11.53
N ARG A 114 7.89 10.67 11.22
CA ARG A 114 7.48 9.34 10.76
C ARG A 114 6.94 9.42 9.33
N TYR A 115 7.19 8.40 8.51
CA TYR A 115 6.84 8.37 7.10
C TYR A 115 5.87 7.23 6.80
N VAL A 116 4.91 7.49 5.91
CA VAL A 116 3.94 6.52 5.43
C VAL A 116 4.32 6.16 4.00
N ILE A 117 4.52 4.87 3.75
CA ILE A 117 4.96 4.34 2.47
C ILE A 117 3.81 3.55 1.85
N GLY A 118 3.38 3.97 0.66
CA GLY A 118 2.31 3.32 -0.07
C GLY A 118 2.76 1.99 -0.66
N SER A 119 2.51 0.89 0.04
CA SER A 119 2.81 -0.48 -0.42
C SER A 119 1.96 -0.86 -1.65
N MET A 120 2.62 -1.37 -2.67
CA MET A 120 2.03 -1.84 -3.92
C MET A 120 2.63 -3.19 -4.29
N GLY A 121 1.96 -4.29 -3.91
CA GLY A 121 2.33 -5.65 -4.26
C GLY A 121 1.96 -6.03 -5.69
N PRO A 122 2.41 -7.20 -6.17
CA PRO A 122 2.17 -7.64 -7.55
C PRO A 122 0.70 -7.93 -7.83
N SER A 123 0.29 -7.86 -9.10
CA SER A 123 -1.08 -8.20 -9.53
C SER A 123 -1.40 -9.70 -9.45
N GLY A 124 -0.37 -10.54 -9.39
CA GLY A 124 -0.47 -11.99 -9.53
C GLY A 124 -0.30 -12.49 -10.96
N TYR A 125 -0.16 -11.59 -11.94
CA TYR A 125 0.15 -11.92 -13.33
C TYR A 125 1.62 -11.68 -13.65
N LEU A 126 2.14 -12.42 -14.63
CA LEU A 126 3.53 -12.35 -15.11
C LEU A 126 3.51 -11.96 -16.59
N PRO A 127 3.39 -10.67 -16.94
CA PRO A 127 3.18 -10.22 -18.32
C PRO A 127 4.32 -10.55 -19.29
N SER A 128 5.52 -10.87 -18.79
CA SER A 128 6.65 -11.36 -19.61
C SER A 128 6.60 -12.88 -19.84
N SER A 129 5.72 -13.61 -19.14
CA SER A 129 5.61 -15.06 -19.22
C SER A 129 4.78 -15.49 -20.43
N ASN A 130 5.12 -16.66 -20.99
CA ASN A 130 4.28 -17.36 -21.99
C ASN A 130 3.28 -18.32 -21.34
N ASP A 131 3.23 -18.36 -20.01
CA ASP A 131 2.27 -19.18 -19.26
C ASP A 131 0.83 -18.71 -19.58
N PRO A 132 -0.08 -19.61 -19.97
CA PRO A 132 -1.43 -19.25 -20.38
C PRO A 132 -2.28 -18.68 -19.23
N ASP A 133 -1.99 -19.04 -17.99
CA ASP A 133 -2.75 -18.61 -16.82
C ASP A 133 -2.18 -17.31 -16.23
N LEU A 134 -0.87 -17.08 -16.36
CA LEU A 134 -0.19 -15.93 -15.76
C LEU A 134 0.16 -14.82 -16.76
N GLY A 135 0.35 -15.12 -18.04
CA GLY A 135 0.89 -14.18 -19.03
C GLY A 135 -0.14 -13.47 -19.92
N GLN A 136 -1.42 -13.85 -19.85
CA GLN A 136 -2.43 -13.41 -20.82
C GLN A 136 -3.16 -12.11 -20.44
N LYS A 137 -2.88 -11.53 -19.28
CA LYS A 137 -3.53 -10.28 -18.84
C LYS A 137 -3.07 -9.11 -19.72
N PRO A 138 -3.98 -8.34 -20.35
CA PRO A 138 -3.59 -7.19 -21.17
C PRO A 138 -2.77 -6.17 -20.36
N LEU A 139 -1.64 -5.71 -20.93
CA LEU A 139 -0.73 -4.78 -20.23
C LEU A 139 -1.42 -3.48 -19.79
N GLY A 140 -2.37 -3.00 -20.59
CA GLY A 140 -3.19 -1.82 -20.27
C GLY A 140 -4.01 -2.04 -18.99
N GLU A 141 -4.61 -3.21 -18.82
CA GLU A 141 -5.40 -3.51 -17.62
C GLU A 141 -4.53 -3.57 -16.36
N ILE A 142 -3.30 -4.07 -16.46
CA ILE A 142 -2.34 -4.06 -15.34
C ILE A 142 -2.00 -2.62 -14.97
N ARG A 143 -1.59 -1.79 -15.94
CA ARG A 143 -1.25 -0.39 -15.70
C ARG A 143 -2.43 0.37 -15.09
N ASP A 144 -3.61 0.27 -15.69
CA ASP A 144 -4.81 0.99 -15.23
C ASP A 144 -5.21 0.56 -13.82
N ALA A 145 -5.04 -0.72 -13.45
CA ALA A 145 -5.31 -1.22 -12.10
C ALA A 145 -4.39 -0.61 -11.04
N PHE A 146 -3.11 -0.44 -11.37
CA PHE A 146 -2.13 0.19 -10.48
C PHE A 146 -2.24 1.72 -10.45
N GLU A 147 -2.74 2.37 -11.51
CA GLU A 147 -2.95 3.82 -11.53
C GLU A 147 -3.99 4.19 -10.48
N LEU A 148 -5.10 3.44 -10.40
CA LEU A 148 -6.14 3.65 -9.41
C LEU A 148 -5.63 3.45 -7.97
N GLN A 149 -4.76 2.47 -7.75
CA GLN A 149 -4.12 2.22 -6.45
C GLN A 149 -3.23 3.40 -6.06
N ALA A 150 -2.31 3.79 -6.94
CA ALA A 150 -1.39 4.89 -6.72
C ALA A 150 -2.14 6.22 -6.50
N GLU A 151 -3.20 6.48 -7.27
CA GLU A 151 -4.07 7.65 -7.10
C GLU A 151 -4.66 7.70 -5.68
N GLY A 152 -5.24 6.59 -5.23
CA GLY A 152 -5.78 6.48 -3.87
C GLY A 152 -4.74 6.74 -2.79
N LEU A 153 -3.57 6.09 -2.88
CA LEU A 153 -2.46 6.27 -1.93
C LEU A 153 -1.97 7.73 -1.89
N ILE A 154 -1.74 8.35 -3.06
CA ILE A 154 -1.30 9.76 -3.17
C ILE A 154 -2.35 10.72 -2.59
N LEU A 155 -3.63 10.49 -2.87
CA LEU A 155 -4.72 11.28 -2.29
C LEU A 155 -4.86 11.08 -0.78
N GLY A 156 -4.51 9.89 -0.28
CA GLY A 156 -4.48 9.56 1.14
C GLY A 156 -3.30 10.16 1.91
N GLY A 157 -2.27 10.63 1.20
CA GLY A 157 -1.18 11.41 1.78
C GLY A 157 0.07 10.61 2.13
N VAL A 158 0.34 9.51 1.42
CA VAL A 158 1.62 8.79 1.54
C VAL A 158 2.81 9.70 1.18
N ASP A 159 3.96 9.46 1.80
CA ASP A 159 5.19 10.21 1.54
C ASP A 159 5.98 9.67 0.37
N ALA A 160 5.81 8.39 0.04
CA ALA A 160 6.40 7.69 -1.09
C ALA A 160 5.50 6.49 -1.48
N LEU A 161 5.71 5.97 -2.68
CA LEU A 161 5.14 4.69 -3.13
C LEU A 161 6.25 3.65 -3.12
N LEU A 162 5.91 2.40 -2.81
CA LEU A 162 6.83 1.28 -2.80
C LEU A 162 6.26 0.15 -3.66
N ILE A 163 6.90 -0.10 -4.80
CA ILE A 163 6.63 -1.27 -5.63
C ILE A 163 7.43 -2.42 -5.03
N GLU A 164 6.73 -3.40 -4.47
CA GLU A 164 7.36 -4.47 -3.70
C GLU A 164 7.02 -5.88 -4.21
N THR A 165 7.80 -6.85 -3.76
CA THR A 165 7.57 -8.28 -4.00
C THR A 165 7.33 -8.64 -5.49
N SER A 166 7.94 -7.86 -6.38
CA SER A 166 7.73 -8.01 -7.83
C SER A 166 8.49 -9.21 -8.38
N GLN A 167 7.81 -9.99 -9.21
CA GLN A 167 8.37 -11.18 -9.86
C GLN A 167 8.65 -10.96 -11.35
N ASP A 168 8.07 -9.92 -11.95
CA ASP A 168 8.17 -9.61 -13.38
C ASP A 168 8.59 -8.14 -13.60
N ILE A 169 9.69 -7.92 -14.31
CA ILE A 169 10.23 -6.57 -14.55
C ILE A 169 9.35 -5.75 -15.50
N LEU A 170 8.61 -6.40 -16.43
CA LEU A 170 7.65 -5.71 -17.29
C LEU A 170 6.47 -5.19 -16.47
N GLU A 171 6.00 -5.95 -15.47
CA GLU A 171 5.00 -5.45 -14.52
C GLU A 171 5.53 -4.24 -13.77
N VAL A 172 6.74 -4.31 -13.19
CA VAL A 172 7.36 -3.17 -12.48
C VAL A 172 7.38 -1.91 -13.35
N LYS A 173 7.75 -2.04 -14.63
CA LYS A 173 7.74 -0.91 -15.56
C LYS A 173 6.33 -0.31 -15.72
N LEU A 174 5.31 -1.15 -15.88
CA LEU A 174 3.92 -0.70 -15.99
C LEU A 174 3.44 -0.01 -14.70
N VAL A 175 3.82 -0.53 -13.53
CA VAL A 175 3.50 0.09 -12.25
C VAL A 175 4.16 1.47 -12.11
N ILE A 176 5.43 1.62 -12.52
CA ILE A 176 6.11 2.93 -12.53
C ILE A 176 5.38 3.94 -13.44
N GLU A 177 4.97 3.51 -14.64
CA GLU A 177 4.17 4.34 -15.56
C GLU A 177 2.84 4.75 -14.91
N ALA A 178 2.14 3.80 -14.29
CA ALA A 178 0.89 4.03 -13.57
C ALA A 178 1.04 5.03 -12.41
N CYS A 179 2.11 4.92 -11.62
CA CYS A 179 2.42 5.87 -10.55
C CYS A 179 2.63 7.29 -11.10
N HIS A 180 3.33 7.44 -12.22
CA HIS A 180 3.51 8.74 -12.87
C HIS A 180 2.20 9.32 -13.41
N ASP A 181 1.31 8.49 -13.97
CA ASP A 181 0.01 8.93 -14.45
C ASP A 181 -0.91 9.37 -13.29
N ALA A 182 -0.91 8.62 -12.18
CA ALA A 182 -1.59 9.00 -10.94
C ALA A 182 -1.05 10.33 -10.36
N MET A 183 0.27 10.57 -10.39
CA MET A 183 0.86 11.84 -9.96
C MET A 183 0.41 13.01 -10.85
N LYS A 184 0.32 12.82 -12.17
CA LYS A 184 -0.20 13.84 -13.10
C LYS A 184 -1.67 14.15 -12.79
N LYS A 185 -2.48 13.12 -12.55
CA LYS A 185 -3.93 13.24 -12.30
C LYS A 185 -4.23 13.93 -10.97
N THR A 186 -3.50 13.59 -9.93
CA THR A 186 -3.66 14.18 -8.59
C THR A 186 -2.96 15.54 -8.43
N GLY A 187 -2.04 15.89 -9.34
CA GLY A 187 -1.22 17.09 -9.25
C GLY A 187 -0.17 17.05 -8.13
N LYS A 188 0.05 15.88 -7.51
CA LYS A 188 1.01 15.68 -6.42
C LYS A 188 2.14 14.77 -6.88
N LYS A 189 3.37 15.10 -6.49
CA LYS A 189 4.54 14.26 -6.73
C LYS A 189 4.99 13.63 -5.43
N VAL A 190 5.18 12.32 -5.44
CA VAL A 190 5.82 11.56 -4.36
C VAL A 190 6.95 10.73 -4.96
N PRO A 191 8.00 10.37 -4.21
CA PRO A 191 8.99 9.40 -4.64
C PRO A 191 8.37 8.02 -4.89
N ILE A 192 9.03 7.25 -5.76
CA ILE A 192 8.81 5.82 -6.01
C ILE A 192 10.12 5.12 -5.67
#